data_AF-A0A2M8UN40-F1
#
_entry.id   AF-A0A2M8UN40-F1
#
_cell.length_a   1.000
_cell.length_b   1.000
_cell.length_c   1.000
_cell.angle_alpha   90.00
_cell.angle_beta   90.00
_cell.angle_gamma   90.00
#
_symmetry.space_group_name_H-M   'P 1'
#
loop_
_entity.id
_entity.type
_entity.pdbx_description
1 polymer ?
#
loop_
_entity_poly.entity_id
_entity_poly.type
_entity_poly.pdbx_seq_one_letter_code
_entity_poly.pdbx_strand_id
1 'polypeptide(L)'
;MCPEEPNRLSERAANIADTVRYLERINPNIEHFLSQCDAYLAFNSDDGVSAFVNEVKALILHACSEFMNSNTSDISAYRNLLQKLARRRVRDPRLKVFTTNYDMCFETAASDLGMVTIDGFSYTRKRRFDGKHFTYDIVRREADSHEFTEGIYHLLKLHGSVSWSREGTEIYEHAAPSPENACLIYPAKGKYQQAFLQPHLELLSRFLEFLRQPNSCLIIAGFGFNDDHLSEPIYSAIQSNPSLKLILCDFHGIPHLHNRGRHGSSAYWGKFHDLAMEGFDIHFISASFADMVSHIPHLRTASPAEQLANAVRRIKGGA
;
A
#
# COMPACT_ATOMS: atom_id res chain seq x y z
N MET A 1 23.66 0.91 -14.34
CA MET A 1 24.46 1.93 -13.62
C MET A 1 24.13 1.88 -12.12
N CYS A 2 24.50 0.79 -11.44
CA CYS A 2 24.57 0.75 -9.98
C CYS A 2 26.04 0.50 -9.63
N PRO A 3 26.69 1.34 -8.81
CA PRO A 3 28.09 1.13 -8.44
C PRO A 3 28.25 -0.11 -7.55
N GLU A 4 29.48 -0.64 -7.51
CA GLU A 4 29.91 -1.84 -6.77
C GLU A 4 29.87 -1.67 -5.23
N GLU A 5 29.58 -0.47 -4.73
CA GLU A 5 29.38 -0.18 -3.30
C GLU A 5 27.98 0.39 -3.04
N PRO A 6 27.20 -0.21 -2.12
CA PRO A 6 25.91 0.34 -1.72
C PRO A 6 26.10 1.76 -1.15
N ASN A 7 25.26 2.70 -1.59
CA ASN A 7 25.20 4.13 -1.19
C ASN A 7 26.14 5.13 -1.90
N ARG A 8 26.84 4.75 -2.96
CA ARG A 8 27.62 5.72 -3.76
C ARG A 8 26.82 6.29 -4.94
N LEU A 9 26.89 7.60 -5.16
CA LEU A 9 26.33 8.23 -6.36
C LEU A 9 27.12 7.80 -7.61
N SER A 10 26.44 7.56 -8.74
CA SER A 10 27.10 7.43 -10.04
C SER A 10 27.76 8.75 -10.45
N GLU A 11 28.73 8.74 -11.35
CA GLU A 11 29.38 9.97 -11.84
C GLU A 11 28.37 10.99 -12.37
N ARG A 12 27.38 10.52 -13.14
CA ARG A 12 26.31 11.37 -13.63
C ARG A 12 25.47 11.94 -12.50
N ALA A 13 25.10 11.12 -11.51
CA ALA A 13 24.35 11.59 -10.35
C ALA A 13 25.15 12.59 -9.50
N ALA A 14 26.47 12.43 -9.38
CA ALA A 14 27.35 13.37 -8.69
C ALA A 14 27.40 14.73 -9.41
N ASN A 15 27.55 14.74 -10.74
CA ASN A 15 27.52 15.97 -11.53
C ASN A 15 26.18 16.71 -11.38
N ILE A 16 25.06 15.99 -11.47
CA ILE A 16 23.73 16.59 -11.26
C ILE A 16 23.60 17.11 -9.83
N ALA A 17 24.09 16.35 -8.85
CA ALA A 17 24.05 16.76 -7.45
C ALA A 17 24.82 18.06 -7.19
N ASP A 18 25.91 18.31 -7.93
CA ASP A 18 26.64 19.58 -7.88
C ASP A 18 25.86 20.72 -8.55
N THR A 19 25.27 20.47 -9.73
CA THR A 19 24.41 21.43 -10.44
C THR A 19 23.23 21.91 -9.57
N VAL A 20 22.52 20.98 -8.93
CA VAL A 20 21.35 21.30 -8.10
C VAL A 20 21.71 21.65 -6.65
N ARG A 21 23.00 21.67 -6.31
CA ARG A 21 23.54 21.95 -4.97
C ARG A 21 23.01 21.01 -3.88
N TYR A 22 22.77 19.75 -4.22
CA TYR A 22 22.50 18.71 -3.23
C TYR A 22 23.77 18.47 -2.43
N LEU A 23 23.73 18.40 -1.09
CA LEU A 23 24.94 18.36 -0.25
C LEU A 23 25.24 16.99 0.39
N GLU A 24 24.24 16.14 0.55
CA GLU A 24 24.42 14.85 1.22
C GLU A 24 25.10 13.85 0.25
N ARG A 25 26.32 13.44 0.57
CA ARG A 25 27.14 12.56 -0.27
C ARG A 25 27.49 11.23 0.40
N ILE A 26 27.36 11.15 1.72
CA ILE A 26 27.76 9.98 2.50
C ILE A 26 26.63 8.97 2.54
N ASN A 27 25.41 9.44 2.80
CA ASN A 27 24.19 8.62 2.76
C ASN A 27 23.12 9.34 1.93
N PRO A 28 23.30 9.43 0.60
CA PRO A 28 22.36 10.13 -0.25
C PRO A 28 20.98 9.49 -0.16
N ASN A 29 19.97 10.33 0.07
CA ASN A 29 18.58 9.91 0.12
C ASN A 29 17.90 10.30 -1.21
N ILE A 30 17.38 9.30 -1.92
CA ILE A 30 16.76 9.49 -3.24
C ILE A 30 15.61 10.50 -3.21
N GLU A 31 14.80 10.48 -2.15
CA GLU A 31 13.68 11.42 -1.99
C GLU A 31 14.20 12.86 -1.85
N HIS A 32 15.18 13.08 -0.99
CA HIS A 32 15.79 14.41 -0.84
C HIS A 32 16.46 14.88 -2.13
N PHE A 33 17.11 13.98 -2.87
CA PHE A 33 17.81 14.33 -4.10
C PHE A 33 16.83 14.68 -5.23
N LEU A 34 15.80 13.88 -5.45
CA LEU A 34 14.74 14.19 -6.42
C LEU A 34 13.99 15.47 -6.06
N SER A 35 13.74 15.70 -4.77
CA SER A 35 13.16 16.97 -4.29
C SER A 35 14.02 18.18 -4.66
N GLN A 36 15.34 18.05 -4.53
CA GLN A 36 16.27 19.13 -4.86
C GLN A 36 16.29 19.38 -6.38
N CYS A 37 16.19 18.32 -7.19
CA CYS A 37 16.06 18.43 -8.64
C CYS A 37 14.76 19.14 -9.04
N ASP A 38 13.62 18.75 -8.46
CA ASP A 38 12.32 19.37 -8.73
C ASP A 38 12.31 20.86 -8.33
N ALA A 39 12.87 21.18 -7.16
CA ALA A 39 13.00 22.57 -6.69
C ALA A 39 13.90 23.40 -7.60
N TYR A 40 14.98 22.82 -8.14
CA TYR A 40 15.85 23.48 -9.10
C TYR A 40 15.11 23.73 -10.43
N LEU A 41 14.43 22.72 -10.98
CA LEU A 41 13.69 22.79 -12.25
C LEU A 41 12.48 23.74 -12.20
N ALA A 42 11.95 24.02 -11.01
CA ALA A 42 10.88 25.02 -10.84
C ALA A 42 11.30 26.44 -11.24
N PHE A 43 12.61 26.74 -11.23
CA PHE A 43 13.15 28.07 -11.55
C PHE A 43 14.15 28.07 -12.69
N ASN A 44 14.63 26.89 -13.14
CA ASN A 44 15.66 26.76 -14.15
C ASN A 44 15.22 25.77 -15.23
N SER A 45 15.31 26.17 -16.50
CA SER A 45 15.13 25.26 -17.62
C SER A 45 16.47 24.58 -17.93
N ASP A 46 16.66 23.36 -17.42
CA ASP A 46 17.86 22.54 -17.60
C ASP A 46 17.47 21.14 -18.10
N ASP A 47 17.72 20.90 -19.39
CA ASP A 47 17.41 19.64 -20.05
C ASP A 47 18.21 18.47 -19.47
N GLY A 48 19.42 18.71 -18.96
CA GLY A 48 20.27 17.69 -18.36
C GLY A 48 19.71 17.17 -17.03
N VAL A 49 19.27 18.09 -16.17
CA VAL A 49 18.60 17.75 -14.91
C VAL A 49 17.25 17.09 -15.18
N SER A 50 16.46 17.63 -16.12
CA SER A 50 15.16 17.04 -16.49
C SER A 50 15.31 15.62 -17.05
N ALA A 51 16.29 15.40 -17.93
CA ALA A 51 16.56 14.07 -18.49
C ALA A 51 17.02 13.08 -17.40
N PHE A 52 17.83 13.55 -16.44
CA PHE A 52 18.24 12.73 -15.30
C PHE A 52 17.06 12.31 -14.43
N VAL A 53 16.16 13.24 -14.07
CA VAL A 53 14.96 12.92 -13.28
C VAL A 53 14.08 11.90 -14.00
N ASN A 54 13.87 12.06 -15.31
CA ASN A 54 13.08 11.11 -16.11
C ASN A 54 13.72 9.72 -16.16
N GLU A 55 15.05 9.64 -16.28
CA GLU A 55 15.76 8.36 -16.23
C GLU A 55 15.63 7.69 -14.85
N VAL A 56 15.74 8.43 -13.75
CA VAL A 56 15.53 7.89 -12.40
C VAL A 56 14.10 7.37 -12.24
N LYS A 57 13.09 8.11 -12.72
CA LYS A 57 11.70 7.65 -12.73
C LYS A 57 11.51 6.37 -13.54
N ALA A 58 12.18 6.27 -14.69
CA ALA A 58 12.17 5.07 -15.53
C ALA A 58 12.83 3.88 -14.81
N LEU A 59 13.95 4.10 -14.11
CA LEU A 59 14.61 3.07 -13.30
C LEU A 59 13.73 2.57 -12.15
N ILE A 60 13.06 3.49 -11.42
CA ILE A 60 12.11 3.12 -10.36
C ILE A 60 10.96 2.31 -10.93
N LEU A 61 10.35 2.79 -12.02
CA LEU A 61 9.24 2.09 -12.68
C LEU A 61 9.67 0.68 -13.12
N HIS A 62 10.85 0.56 -13.74
CA HIS A 62 11.38 -0.73 -14.18
C HIS A 62 11.65 -1.66 -13.01
N ALA A 63 12.39 -1.22 -11.98
CA ALA A 63 12.75 -2.03 -10.83
C ALA A 63 11.50 -2.53 -10.07
N CYS A 64 10.48 -1.69 -9.91
CA CYS A 64 9.23 -2.08 -9.26
C CYS A 64 8.34 -2.97 -10.14
N SER A 65 8.48 -2.92 -11.46
CA SER A 65 7.74 -3.78 -12.40
C SER A 65 8.39 -5.15 -12.56
N GLU A 66 9.73 -5.18 -12.62
CA GLU A 66 10.53 -6.38 -12.90
C GLU A 66 10.36 -7.44 -11.81
N PHE A 67 10.16 -7.02 -10.55
CA PHE A 67 9.93 -7.93 -9.44
C PHE A 67 8.87 -8.99 -9.77
N MET A 68 7.75 -8.63 -10.38
CA MET A 68 6.70 -9.61 -10.67
C MET A 68 7.03 -10.57 -11.83
N ASN A 69 8.01 -10.24 -12.66
CA ASN A 69 8.42 -11.05 -13.80
C ASN A 69 9.56 -12.02 -13.47
N SER A 70 10.17 -11.90 -12.30
CA SER A 70 11.24 -12.82 -11.88
C SER A 70 10.67 -14.16 -11.42
N ASN A 71 11.27 -15.25 -11.91
CA ASN A 71 10.95 -16.62 -11.49
C ASN A 71 11.26 -16.89 -10.00
N THR A 72 12.01 -16.00 -9.34
CA THR A 72 12.37 -16.13 -7.92
C THR A 72 11.44 -15.38 -6.98
N SER A 73 10.47 -14.63 -7.51
CA SER A 73 9.61 -13.78 -6.69
C SER A 73 8.60 -14.60 -5.90
N ASP A 74 8.66 -14.47 -4.57
CA ASP A 74 7.72 -15.13 -3.68
C ASP A 74 6.65 -14.16 -3.16
N ILE A 75 5.42 -14.37 -3.64
CA ILE A 75 4.22 -13.66 -3.17
C ILE A 75 3.34 -14.51 -2.23
N SER A 76 3.89 -15.58 -1.64
CA SER A 76 3.16 -16.50 -0.76
C SER A 76 2.49 -15.83 0.42
N ALA A 77 3.16 -14.85 1.04
CA ALA A 77 2.59 -14.06 2.13
C ALA A 77 1.34 -13.28 1.69
N TYR A 78 1.35 -12.68 0.49
CA TYR A 78 0.18 -11.97 -0.05
C TYR A 78 -0.98 -12.93 -0.32
N ARG A 79 -0.70 -14.09 -0.93
CA ARG A 79 -1.70 -15.14 -1.16
C ARG A 79 -2.31 -15.61 0.17
N ASN A 80 -1.47 -15.91 1.16
CA ASN A 80 -1.90 -16.38 2.47
C ASN A 80 -2.73 -15.31 3.21
N LEU A 81 -2.36 -14.03 3.14
CA LEU A 81 -3.14 -12.94 3.73
C LEU A 81 -4.55 -12.90 3.13
N LEU A 82 -4.65 -12.87 1.79
CA LEU A 82 -5.95 -12.79 1.11
C LEU A 82 -6.82 -14.02 1.39
N GLN A 83 -6.23 -15.22 1.35
CA GLN A 83 -6.94 -16.45 1.74
C GLN A 83 -7.51 -16.39 3.16
N LYS A 84 -6.76 -15.83 4.11
CA LYS A 84 -7.16 -15.76 5.53
C LYS A 84 -8.15 -14.64 5.81
N LEU A 85 -8.01 -13.48 5.17
CA LEU A 85 -8.73 -12.26 5.55
C LEU A 85 -9.81 -11.81 4.58
N ALA A 86 -9.78 -12.21 3.32
CA ALA A 86 -10.78 -11.79 2.33
C ALA A 86 -11.88 -12.84 2.08
N ARG A 87 -11.72 -14.07 2.58
CA ARG A 87 -12.78 -15.09 2.69
C ARG A 87 -13.58 -14.93 3.99
N ARG A 88 -14.28 -13.80 4.09
CA ARG A 88 -15.14 -13.43 5.23
C ARG A 88 -16.59 -13.78 4.95
N ARG A 89 -17.45 -13.72 5.97
CA ARG A 89 -18.90 -13.81 5.76
C ARG A 89 -19.32 -12.69 4.82
N VAL A 90 -20.23 -13.01 3.91
CA VAL A 90 -20.80 -12.07 2.94
C VAL A 90 -21.43 -10.81 3.55
N ARG A 91 -21.85 -10.89 4.82
CA ARG A 91 -22.41 -9.77 5.60
C ARG A 91 -21.37 -8.92 6.32
N ASP A 92 -20.15 -9.44 6.50
CA ASP A 92 -19.09 -8.70 7.16
C ASP A 92 -18.50 -7.69 6.16
N PRO A 93 -18.03 -6.52 6.61
CA PRO A 93 -17.35 -5.58 5.73
C PRO A 93 -16.21 -6.26 4.96
N ARG A 94 -16.08 -5.93 3.67
CA ARG A 94 -15.00 -6.40 2.81
C ARG A 94 -13.64 -6.00 3.41
N LEU A 95 -12.63 -6.86 3.24
CA LEU A 95 -11.25 -6.48 3.56
C LEU A 95 -10.87 -5.26 2.70
N LYS A 96 -10.28 -4.24 3.32
CA LYS A 96 -9.70 -3.09 2.63
C LYS A 96 -8.18 -3.15 2.81
N VAL A 97 -7.45 -3.16 1.70
CA VAL A 97 -5.99 -3.08 1.67
C VAL A 97 -5.62 -1.70 1.17
N PHE A 98 -4.97 -0.92 2.02
CA PHE A 98 -4.34 0.34 1.64
C PHE A 98 -2.85 0.09 1.52
N THR A 99 -2.23 0.50 0.41
CA THR A 99 -0.80 0.30 0.21
C THR A 99 -0.17 1.49 -0.51
N THR A 100 1.06 1.81 -0.13
CA THR A 100 1.95 2.76 -0.80
C THR A 100 2.85 2.07 -1.84
N ASN A 101 2.81 0.73 -1.92
CA ASN A 101 3.64 -0.03 -2.84
C ASN A 101 3.14 0.11 -4.27
N TYR A 102 4.09 0.27 -5.20
CA TYR A 102 3.80 0.39 -6.64
C TYR A 102 3.60 -0.96 -7.33
N ASP A 103 4.15 -2.05 -6.78
CA ASP A 103 4.13 -3.38 -7.38
C ASP A 103 2.70 -3.94 -7.54
N MET A 104 2.55 -5.08 -8.23
CA MET A 104 1.26 -5.75 -8.46
C MET A 104 1.08 -7.03 -7.59
N CYS A 105 1.71 -7.12 -6.42
CA CYS A 105 1.70 -8.34 -5.60
C CYS A 105 0.29 -8.76 -5.16
N PHE A 106 -0.53 -7.80 -4.72
CA PHE A 106 -1.90 -8.07 -4.26
C PHE A 106 -2.81 -8.48 -5.42
N GLU A 107 -2.71 -7.78 -6.55
CA GLU A 107 -3.46 -8.05 -7.76
C GLU A 107 -3.15 -9.45 -8.30
N THR A 108 -1.87 -9.80 -8.37
CA THR A 108 -1.41 -11.12 -8.82
C THR A 108 -1.85 -12.20 -7.84
N ALA A 109 -1.66 -11.99 -6.54
CA ALA A 109 -2.11 -12.94 -5.52
C ALA A 109 -3.63 -13.15 -5.55
N ALA A 110 -4.43 -12.10 -5.80
CA ALA A 110 -5.87 -12.23 -5.96
C ALA A 110 -6.23 -13.03 -7.21
N SER A 111 -5.57 -12.76 -8.34
CA SER A 111 -5.73 -13.51 -9.58
C SER A 111 -5.42 -15.00 -9.41
N ASP A 112 -4.30 -15.35 -8.77
CA ASP A 112 -3.90 -16.73 -8.47
C ASP A 112 -4.96 -17.49 -7.63
N LEU A 113 -5.69 -16.76 -6.80
CA LEU A 113 -6.70 -17.30 -5.89
C LEU A 113 -8.12 -17.29 -6.47
N GLY A 114 -8.32 -16.78 -7.69
CA GLY A 114 -9.63 -16.59 -8.29
C GLY A 114 -10.50 -15.57 -7.54
N MET A 115 -9.87 -14.59 -6.89
CA MET A 115 -10.53 -13.54 -6.11
C MET A 115 -10.77 -12.29 -6.96
N VAL A 116 -11.77 -11.49 -6.59
CA VAL A 116 -12.05 -10.24 -7.29
C VAL A 116 -11.55 -9.05 -6.48
N THR A 117 -10.80 -8.18 -7.16
CA THR A 117 -10.33 -6.92 -6.62
C THR A 117 -11.29 -5.79 -6.99
N ILE A 118 -11.67 -4.99 -5.99
CA ILE A 118 -12.33 -3.69 -6.19
C ILE A 118 -11.25 -2.62 -5.99
N ASP A 119 -10.72 -2.07 -7.08
CA ASP A 119 -9.56 -1.16 -7.11
C ASP A 119 -9.87 0.25 -7.67
N GLY A 120 -11.16 0.53 -7.92
CA GLY A 120 -11.60 1.79 -8.52
C GLY A 120 -11.58 1.80 -10.05
N PHE A 121 -11.10 0.75 -10.71
CA PHE A 121 -11.18 0.63 -12.16
C PHE A 121 -12.46 -0.05 -12.61
N SER A 122 -12.94 0.33 -13.79
CA SER A 122 -14.06 -0.33 -14.44
C SER A 122 -13.78 -1.80 -14.78
N TYR A 123 -14.83 -2.62 -14.79
CA TYR A 123 -14.79 -4.02 -15.25
C TYR A 123 -15.00 -4.12 -16.78
N THR A 124 -14.40 -3.20 -17.53
CA THR A 124 -14.49 -3.09 -19.00
C THR A 124 -13.18 -3.48 -19.67
N ARG A 125 -13.20 -3.71 -20.99
CA ARG A 125 -11.98 -4.08 -21.74
C ARG A 125 -10.82 -3.09 -21.56
N LYS A 126 -11.09 -1.80 -21.68
CA LYS A 126 -10.16 -0.73 -21.30
C LYS A 126 -10.58 -0.27 -19.91
N ARG A 127 -9.85 -0.71 -18.88
CA ARG A 127 -10.16 -0.45 -17.48
C ARG A 127 -9.80 1.00 -17.16
N ARG A 128 -10.81 1.83 -16.87
CA ARG A 128 -10.65 3.26 -16.54
C ARG A 128 -10.91 3.48 -15.07
N PHE A 129 -10.05 4.23 -14.40
CA PHE A 129 -10.26 4.61 -13.01
C PHE A 129 -11.42 5.58 -12.88
N ASP A 130 -12.32 5.30 -11.94
CA ASP A 130 -13.41 6.18 -11.56
C ASP A 130 -13.86 5.75 -10.16
N GLY A 131 -13.76 6.67 -9.19
CA GLY A 131 -13.98 6.40 -7.76
C GLY A 131 -15.32 5.73 -7.45
N LYS A 132 -16.32 5.87 -8.33
CA LYS A 132 -17.61 5.17 -8.17
C LYS A 132 -17.48 3.64 -8.15
N HIS A 133 -16.47 3.04 -8.80
CA HIS A 133 -16.33 1.59 -8.84
C HIS A 133 -16.03 0.99 -7.47
N PHE A 134 -15.47 1.76 -6.53
CA PHE A 134 -15.34 1.35 -5.14
C PHE A 134 -16.67 1.25 -4.39
N THR A 135 -17.76 1.76 -4.95
CA THR A 135 -19.11 1.65 -4.37
C THR A 135 -19.89 0.45 -4.92
N TYR A 136 -19.37 -0.20 -5.97
CA TYR A 136 -19.97 -1.40 -6.53
C TYR A 136 -19.51 -2.65 -5.79
N ASP A 137 -20.37 -3.65 -5.75
CA ASP A 137 -20.07 -4.99 -5.23
C ASP A 137 -20.69 -6.04 -6.16
N ILE A 138 -20.24 -7.29 -6.08
CA ILE A 138 -20.66 -8.38 -6.94
C ILE A 138 -21.59 -9.32 -6.18
N VAL A 139 -22.79 -9.45 -6.72
CA VAL A 139 -23.85 -10.31 -6.18
C VAL A 139 -24.01 -11.52 -7.10
N ARG A 140 -23.97 -12.72 -6.52
CA ARG A 140 -24.39 -13.94 -7.18
C ARG A 140 -25.93 -14.00 -7.12
N ARG A 141 -26.56 -14.10 -8.29
CA ARG A 141 -28.01 -14.22 -8.42
C ARG A 141 -28.34 -15.63 -8.84
N GLU A 142 -29.10 -16.34 -8.01
CA GLU A 142 -29.75 -17.60 -8.34
C GLU A 142 -31.26 -17.37 -8.45
N ALA A 143 -32.02 -18.34 -8.96
CA ALA A 143 -33.43 -18.15 -9.28
C ALA A 143 -34.26 -17.57 -8.11
N ASP A 144 -33.93 -17.97 -6.88
CA ASP A 144 -34.67 -17.58 -5.67
C ASP A 144 -33.80 -16.87 -4.60
N SER A 145 -32.52 -16.56 -4.88
CA SER A 145 -31.62 -15.95 -3.89
C SER A 145 -30.64 -14.95 -4.49
N HIS A 146 -30.26 -13.96 -3.68
CA HIS A 146 -29.27 -12.95 -4.01
C HIS A 146 -28.28 -12.88 -2.86
N GLU A 147 -27.06 -13.36 -3.09
CA GLU A 147 -26.00 -13.36 -2.09
C GLU A 147 -24.77 -12.63 -2.61
N PHE A 148 -24.14 -11.82 -1.75
CA PHE A 148 -22.85 -11.25 -2.10
C PHE A 148 -21.82 -12.36 -2.34
N THR A 149 -20.95 -12.17 -3.32
CA THR A 149 -19.92 -13.16 -3.65
C THR A 149 -18.79 -13.11 -2.62
N GLU A 150 -18.30 -14.26 -2.15
CA GLU A 150 -17.11 -14.34 -1.28
C GLU A 150 -15.81 -14.08 -2.06
N GLY A 151 -14.70 -13.82 -1.35
CA GLY A 151 -13.41 -13.65 -2.01
C GLY A 151 -13.30 -12.33 -2.77
N ILE A 152 -13.92 -11.28 -2.25
CA ILE A 152 -13.85 -9.92 -2.78
C ILE A 152 -13.21 -9.02 -1.72
N TYR A 153 -12.27 -8.18 -2.16
CA TYR A 153 -11.61 -7.20 -1.30
C TYR A 153 -11.38 -5.89 -2.05
N HIS A 154 -11.20 -4.81 -1.30
CA HIS A 154 -10.87 -3.51 -1.85
C HIS A 154 -9.36 -3.33 -1.80
N LEU A 155 -8.77 -2.86 -2.90
CA LEU A 155 -7.37 -2.50 -3.00
C LEU A 155 -7.23 -1.02 -3.32
N LEU A 156 -6.55 -0.27 -2.46
CA LEU A 156 -6.35 1.17 -2.59
C LEU A 156 -4.85 1.46 -2.63
N LYS A 157 -4.33 1.70 -3.84
CA LYS A 157 -2.92 2.01 -4.13
C LYS A 157 -2.67 3.51 -3.95
N LEU A 158 -2.45 3.95 -2.72
CA LEU A 158 -2.38 5.36 -2.32
C LEU A 158 -1.38 6.18 -3.16
N HIS A 159 -0.27 5.56 -3.56
CA HIS A 159 0.77 6.20 -4.38
C HIS A 159 0.76 5.76 -5.85
N GLY A 160 -0.30 5.07 -6.29
CA GLY A 160 -0.42 4.53 -7.65
C GLY A 160 0.19 3.14 -7.80
N SER A 161 0.21 2.64 -9.03
CA SER A 161 0.77 1.34 -9.39
C SER A 161 1.58 1.41 -10.67
N VAL A 162 2.55 0.51 -10.82
CA VAL A 162 3.33 0.34 -12.05
C VAL A 162 2.47 -0.02 -13.26
N SER A 163 1.21 -0.43 -13.05
CA SER A 163 0.23 -0.69 -14.10
C SER A 163 -0.66 0.51 -14.44
N TRP A 164 -0.46 1.68 -13.82
CA TRP A 164 -1.35 2.84 -14.05
C TRP A 164 -0.74 3.79 -15.07
N SER A 165 -1.52 4.11 -16.11
CA SER A 165 -1.15 5.03 -17.17
C SER A 165 -2.12 6.21 -17.23
N ARG A 166 -1.58 7.42 -17.31
CA ARG A 166 -2.33 8.65 -17.52
C ARG A 166 -2.44 8.93 -19.02
N GLU A 167 -3.66 9.06 -19.49
CA GLU A 167 -3.97 9.46 -20.86
C GLU A 167 -4.86 10.72 -20.80
N GLY A 168 -4.24 11.89 -20.97
CA GLY A 168 -4.91 13.17 -20.73
C GLY A 168 -5.25 13.34 -19.23
N THR A 169 -6.54 13.54 -18.92
CA THR A 169 -7.03 13.66 -17.54
C THR A 169 -7.42 12.32 -16.92
N GLU A 170 -7.53 11.27 -17.73
CA GLU A 170 -8.04 9.97 -17.31
C GLU A 170 -6.90 9.01 -16.97
N ILE A 171 -7.18 8.07 -16.06
CA ILE A 171 -6.27 7.00 -15.69
C ILE A 171 -6.80 5.67 -16.19
N TYR A 172 -5.91 4.89 -16.79
CA TYR A 172 -6.20 3.56 -17.28
C TYR A 172 -5.22 2.54 -16.70
N GLU A 173 -5.69 1.32 -16.53
CA GLU A 173 -4.78 0.21 -16.30
C GLU A 173 -4.12 -0.18 -17.63
N HIS A 174 -2.80 -0.33 -17.61
CA HIS A 174 -1.97 -0.62 -18.75
C HIS A 174 -0.82 -1.56 -18.32
N ALA A 175 -0.51 -2.56 -19.14
CA ALA A 175 0.45 -3.60 -18.76
C ALA A 175 1.89 -3.09 -18.61
N ALA A 176 2.27 -2.07 -19.40
CA ALA A 176 3.60 -1.48 -19.37
C ALA A 176 3.53 0.02 -19.71
N PRO A 177 3.10 0.89 -18.77
CA PRO A 177 3.12 2.34 -18.98
C PRO A 177 4.53 2.83 -19.30
N SER A 178 4.64 3.88 -20.11
CA SER A 178 5.92 4.57 -20.28
C SER A 178 6.20 5.47 -19.05
N PRO A 179 7.46 5.80 -18.75
CA PRO A 179 7.81 6.67 -17.61
C PRO A 179 7.11 8.03 -17.63
N GLU A 180 6.81 8.56 -18.82
CA GLU A 180 6.15 9.85 -19.01
C GLU A 180 4.65 9.79 -18.67
N ASN A 181 4.01 8.64 -18.91
CA ASN A 181 2.59 8.44 -18.69
C ASN A 181 2.29 7.69 -17.39
N ALA A 182 3.28 7.10 -16.73
CA ALA A 182 3.11 6.34 -15.50
C ALA A 182 2.47 7.23 -14.41
N CYS A 183 1.36 6.75 -13.84
CA CYS A 183 0.64 7.46 -12.78
C CYS A 183 1.10 6.96 -11.41
N LEU A 184 2.28 7.42 -10.99
CA LEU A 184 2.91 7.12 -9.72
C LEU A 184 3.24 8.40 -8.94
N ILE A 185 3.09 8.34 -7.62
CA ILE A 185 3.67 9.33 -6.72
C ILE A 185 5.10 8.91 -6.41
N TYR A 186 6.06 9.47 -7.13
CA TYR A 186 7.48 9.20 -6.93
C TYR A 186 8.00 9.77 -5.59
N PRO A 187 9.06 9.18 -5.00
CA PRO A 187 9.65 9.68 -3.77
C PRO A 187 10.32 11.05 -4.01
N ALA A 188 9.59 12.13 -3.73
CA ALA A 188 10.06 13.50 -3.73
C ALA A 188 9.19 14.35 -2.79
N LYS A 189 9.67 15.48 -2.26
CA LYS A 189 8.88 16.38 -1.38
C LYS A 189 7.60 16.90 -2.06
N GLY A 190 7.61 17.01 -3.40
CA GLY A 190 6.42 17.31 -4.19
C GLY A 190 5.31 16.24 -4.12
N LYS A 191 5.61 15.03 -3.60
CA LYS A 191 4.65 13.93 -3.42
C LYS A 191 3.41 14.33 -2.64
N TYR A 192 3.58 15.25 -1.67
CA TYR A 192 2.47 15.78 -0.88
C TYR A 192 1.41 16.41 -1.78
N GLN A 193 1.82 17.30 -2.70
CA GLN A 193 0.88 17.97 -3.62
C GLN A 193 0.25 16.99 -4.60
N GLN A 194 1.02 16.00 -5.08
CA GLN A 194 0.51 14.97 -5.99
C GLN A 194 -0.56 14.08 -5.34
N ALA A 195 -0.48 13.85 -4.02
CA ALA A 195 -1.50 13.10 -3.28
C ALA A 195 -2.89 13.77 -3.29
N PHE A 196 -2.96 15.09 -3.54
CA PHE A 196 -4.21 15.84 -3.67
C PHE A 196 -4.71 15.98 -5.11
N LEU A 197 -4.03 15.36 -6.08
CA LEU A 197 -4.51 15.26 -7.46
C LEU A 197 -5.23 13.92 -7.70
N GLN A 198 -6.15 13.90 -8.67
CA GLN A 198 -6.78 12.65 -9.10
C GLN A 198 -5.74 11.75 -9.80
N PRO A 199 -5.72 10.43 -9.52
CA PRO A 199 -6.71 9.65 -8.77
C PRO A 199 -6.44 9.55 -7.25
N HIS A 200 -5.28 10.01 -6.79
CA HIS A 200 -4.79 9.80 -5.42
C HIS A 200 -5.67 10.47 -4.36
N LEU A 201 -6.28 11.62 -4.68
CA LEU A 201 -7.20 12.30 -3.79
C LEU A 201 -8.40 11.43 -3.39
N GLU A 202 -8.98 10.67 -4.33
CA GLU A 202 -10.08 9.74 -4.05
C GLU A 202 -9.63 8.63 -3.10
N LEU A 203 -8.43 8.07 -3.33
CA LEU A 203 -7.86 6.98 -2.53
C LEU A 203 -7.54 7.45 -1.11
N LEU A 204 -6.93 8.64 -0.98
CA LEU A 204 -6.65 9.27 0.30
C LEU A 204 -7.96 9.58 1.04
N SER A 205 -8.99 10.09 0.35
CA SER A 205 -10.29 10.38 0.96
C SER A 205 -10.92 9.13 1.57
N ARG A 206 -10.86 7.99 0.88
CA ARG A 206 -11.34 6.68 1.37
C ARG A 206 -10.51 6.14 2.53
N PHE A 207 -9.21 6.39 2.53
CA PHE A 207 -8.34 6.05 3.66
C PHE A 207 -8.73 6.86 4.91
N LEU A 208 -8.87 8.18 4.78
CA LEU A 208 -9.31 9.06 5.86
C LEU A 208 -10.73 8.72 6.35
N GLU A 209 -11.63 8.32 5.44
CA GLU A 209 -12.95 7.80 5.81
C GLU A 209 -12.87 6.52 6.65
N PHE A 210 -12.00 5.58 6.26
CA PHE A 210 -11.79 4.34 7.02
C PHE A 210 -11.28 4.61 8.44
N LEU A 211 -10.32 5.52 8.61
CA LEU A 211 -9.77 5.87 9.93
C LEU A 211 -10.82 6.40 10.92
N ARG A 212 -11.91 6.99 10.41
CA ARG A 212 -13.03 7.51 11.20
C ARG A 212 -14.10 6.46 11.50
N GLN A 213 -14.03 5.27 10.92
CA GLN A 213 -15.03 4.23 11.14
C GLN A 213 -14.92 3.69 12.58
N PRO A 214 -16.03 3.63 13.33
CA PRO A 214 -16.03 3.05 14.66
C PRO A 214 -15.83 1.53 14.60
N ASN A 215 -15.27 0.96 15.67
CA ASN A 215 -15.04 -0.49 15.83
C ASN A 215 -14.26 -1.10 14.66
N SER A 216 -13.27 -0.36 14.15
CA SER A 216 -12.39 -0.80 13.07
C SER A 216 -11.01 -1.18 13.60
N CYS A 217 -10.31 -2.04 12.88
CA CYS A 217 -8.93 -2.42 13.19
C CYS A 217 -8.06 -2.12 11.97
N LEU A 218 -7.03 -1.29 12.18
CA LEU A 218 -6.00 -1.01 11.21
C LEU A 218 -4.76 -1.85 11.53
N ILE A 219 -4.37 -2.71 10.59
CA ILE A 219 -3.11 -3.45 10.65
C ILE A 219 -2.14 -2.79 9.68
N ILE A 220 -0.99 -2.35 10.18
CA ILE A 220 0.07 -1.75 9.41
C ILE A 220 1.26 -2.70 9.40
N ALA A 221 1.78 -3.04 8.22
CA ALA A 221 2.92 -3.94 8.07
C ALA A 221 3.97 -3.33 7.15
N GLY A 222 5.20 -3.17 7.66
CA GLY A 222 6.34 -2.69 6.86
C GLY A 222 6.25 -1.23 6.40
N PHE A 223 5.53 -0.38 7.16
CA PHE A 223 5.39 1.04 6.84
C PHE A 223 6.25 1.89 7.78
N GLY A 224 7.24 2.60 7.21
CA GLY A 224 8.22 3.36 7.99
C GLY A 224 7.73 4.68 8.57
N PHE A 225 6.50 5.11 8.29
CA PHE A 225 5.91 6.39 8.72
C PHE A 225 6.67 7.65 8.26
N ASN A 226 7.35 7.60 7.11
CA ASN A 226 8.03 8.76 6.51
C ASN A 226 7.10 9.61 5.61
N ASP A 227 5.85 9.17 5.40
CA ASP A 227 4.84 9.90 4.63
C ASP A 227 3.87 10.63 5.57
N ASP A 228 4.16 11.90 5.87
CA ASP A 228 3.37 12.69 6.82
C ASP A 228 1.87 12.79 6.47
N HIS A 229 1.53 12.81 5.17
CA HIS A 229 0.13 12.84 4.71
C HIS A 229 -0.65 11.56 5.02
N LEU A 230 0.02 10.48 5.43
CA LEU A 230 -0.59 9.24 5.91
C LEU A 230 -0.35 9.05 7.41
N SER A 231 0.88 9.30 7.89
CA SER A 231 1.27 9.11 9.29
C SER A 231 0.51 10.02 10.25
N GLU A 232 0.40 11.32 9.94
CA GLU A 232 -0.28 12.28 10.82
C GLU A 232 -1.79 11.98 10.93
N PRO A 233 -2.52 11.67 9.84
CA PRO A 233 -3.90 11.20 9.96
C PRO A 233 -4.08 9.94 10.79
N ILE A 234 -3.19 8.94 10.70
CA ILE A 234 -3.27 7.74 11.56
C ILE A 234 -3.10 8.13 13.03
N TYR A 235 -2.11 8.96 13.33
CA TYR A 235 -1.83 9.46 14.68
C TYR A 235 -3.03 10.26 15.25
N SER A 236 -3.58 11.18 14.47
CA SER A 236 -4.77 11.95 14.87
C SER A 236 -6.01 11.07 15.02
N ALA A 237 -6.17 10.03 14.18
CA ALA A 237 -7.32 9.15 14.22
C ALA A 237 -7.36 8.30 15.49
N ILE A 238 -6.23 7.74 15.95
CA ILE A 238 -6.21 6.95 17.17
C ILE A 238 -6.58 7.78 18.41
N GLN A 239 -6.23 9.07 18.42
CA GLN A 239 -6.59 10.00 19.51
C GLN A 239 -8.08 10.39 19.49
N SER A 240 -8.68 10.51 18.30
CA SER A 240 -10.05 11.00 18.12
C SER A 240 -11.10 9.90 17.97
N ASN A 241 -10.69 8.67 17.67
CA ASN A 241 -11.54 7.49 17.54
C ASN A 241 -11.10 6.42 18.56
N PRO A 242 -11.63 6.44 19.80
CA PRO A 242 -11.24 5.50 20.86
C PRO A 242 -11.55 4.03 20.56
N SER A 243 -12.36 3.75 19.55
CA SER A 243 -12.71 2.39 19.11
C SER A 243 -11.82 1.86 17.98
N LEU A 244 -10.91 2.69 17.46
CA LEU A 244 -9.93 2.28 16.46
C LEU A 244 -8.83 1.46 17.15
N LYS A 245 -8.68 0.22 16.72
CA LYS A 245 -7.54 -0.62 17.11
C LYS A 245 -6.42 -0.50 16.11
N LEU A 246 -5.20 -0.31 16.60
CA LEU A 246 -4.00 -0.24 15.76
C LEU A 246 -3.07 -1.42 16.05
N ILE A 247 -2.67 -2.15 15.02
CA ILE A 247 -1.63 -3.19 15.11
C ILE A 247 -0.49 -2.78 14.19
N LEU A 248 0.68 -2.54 14.78
CA LEU A 248 1.88 -2.11 14.08
C LEU A 248 2.88 -3.26 13.99
N CYS A 249 3.16 -3.70 12.77
CA CYS A 249 4.10 -4.78 12.50
C CYS A 249 5.27 -4.29 11.65
N ASP A 250 6.49 -4.51 12.13
CA ASP A 250 7.69 -4.23 11.37
C ASP A 250 8.82 -5.17 11.80
N PHE A 251 9.65 -5.61 10.85
CA PHE A 251 10.77 -6.51 11.12
C PHE A 251 11.82 -5.86 12.05
N HIS A 252 11.92 -4.53 12.02
CA HIS A 252 12.76 -3.70 12.89
C HIS A 252 11.93 -2.95 13.95
N GLY A 253 10.75 -3.47 14.33
CA GLY A 253 9.84 -2.82 15.28
C GLY A 253 10.47 -2.42 16.61
N ILE A 254 11.26 -3.29 17.24
CA ILE A 254 11.94 -2.99 18.52
C ILE A 254 12.92 -1.81 18.39
N PRO A 255 13.88 -1.82 17.44
CA PRO A 255 14.72 -0.66 17.16
C PRO A 255 13.91 0.63 16.96
N HIS A 256 12.84 0.60 16.16
CA HIS A 256 12.04 1.78 15.88
C HIS A 256 11.42 2.40 17.13
N LEU A 257 10.93 1.58 18.07
CA LEU A 257 10.34 2.00 19.33
C LEU A 257 11.34 2.70 20.26
N HIS A 258 12.58 2.22 20.31
CA HIS A 258 13.63 2.79 21.16
C HIS A 258 14.36 3.96 20.50
N ASN A 259 14.34 4.04 19.17
CA ASN A 259 15.09 5.00 18.37
C ASN A 259 14.22 6.17 17.85
N ARG A 260 13.37 6.72 18.72
CA ARG A 260 12.33 7.76 18.48
C ARG A 260 12.73 8.92 17.55
N GLY A 261 12.70 8.73 16.23
CA GLY A 261 13.02 9.79 15.26
C GLY A 261 14.49 9.95 14.88
N ARG A 262 15.40 9.04 15.30
CA ARG A 262 16.84 9.12 14.97
C ARG A 262 17.28 7.94 14.10
N HIS A 263 18.41 8.11 13.41
CA HIS A 263 19.04 7.10 12.54
C HIS A 263 18.08 6.41 11.56
N GLY A 264 17.21 7.17 10.89
CA GLY A 264 16.30 6.64 9.87
C GLY A 264 14.97 6.07 10.40
N SER A 265 14.73 6.13 11.72
CA SER A 265 13.42 5.83 12.29
C SER A 265 12.54 7.08 12.29
N SER A 266 11.26 6.94 11.93
CA SER A 266 10.30 8.03 12.03
C SER A 266 9.90 8.32 13.48
N ALA A 267 9.64 9.59 13.81
CA ALA A 267 9.22 10.01 15.14
C ALA A 267 7.86 9.42 15.54
N TYR A 268 7.00 9.07 14.57
CA TYR A 268 5.67 8.50 14.85
C TYR A 268 5.74 7.18 15.60
N TRP A 269 6.78 6.36 15.42
CA TRP A 269 6.96 5.14 16.23
C TRP A 269 6.99 5.44 17.73
N GLY A 270 7.72 6.49 18.12
CA GLY A 270 7.75 6.97 19.50
C GLY A 270 6.40 7.55 19.93
N LYS A 271 5.75 8.33 19.07
CA LYS A 271 4.42 8.91 19.37
C LYS A 271 3.35 7.83 19.60
N PHE A 272 3.30 6.79 18.77
CA PHE A 272 2.36 5.67 18.94
C PHE A 272 2.66 4.86 20.20
N HIS A 273 3.95 4.70 20.55
CA HIS A 273 4.33 4.06 21.80
C HIS A 273 3.85 4.85 23.01
N ASP A 274 4.01 6.18 23.00
CA ASP A 274 3.53 7.04 24.08
C ASP A 274 2.01 6.93 24.24
N LEU A 275 1.24 6.95 23.13
CA LEU A 275 -0.21 6.71 23.18
C LEU A 275 -0.57 5.32 23.72
N ALA A 276 0.18 4.28 23.36
CA ALA A 276 -0.06 2.94 23.90
C ALA A 276 0.12 2.92 25.43
N MET A 277 1.12 3.63 25.96
CA MET A 277 1.34 3.79 27.40
C MET A 277 0.25 4.61 28.09
N GLU A 278 -0.42 5.52 27.37
CA GLU A 278 -1.60 6.25 27.83
C GLU A 278 -2.89 5.40 27.82
N GLY A 279 -2.83 4.16 27.32
CA GLY A 279 -3.95 3.21 27.33
C GLY A 279 -4.76 3.14 26.03
N PHE A 280 -4.29 3.77 24.95
CA PHE A 280 -4.89 3.57 23.63
C PHE A 280 -4.64 2.14 23.12
N ASP A 281 -5.60 1.59 22.34
CA ASP A 281 -5.58 0.20 21.85
C ASP A 281 -4.60 0.02 20.67
N ILE A 282 -3.31 0.10 20.99
CA ILE A 282 -2.18 0.01 20.05
C ILE A 282 -1.31 -1.18 20.44
N HIS A 283 -1.07 -2.08 19.49
CA HIS A 283 -0.24 -3.26 19.67
C HIS A 283 0.95 -3.25 18.72
N PHE A 284 2.11 -3.67 19.21
CA PHE A 284 3.34 -3.75 18.44
C PHE A 284 3.75 -5.21 18.24
N ILE A 285 4.12 -5.57 17.01
CA ILE A 285 4.59 -6.89 16.62
C ILE A 285 5.93 -6.69 15.89
N SER A 286 7.01 -7.24 16.45
CA SER A 286 8.32 -7.21 15.79
C SER A 286 8.48 -8.46 14.93
N ALA A 287 8.01 -8.39 13.68
CA ALA A 287 8.00 -9.52 12.76
C ALA A 287 8.00 -9.05 11.30
N SER A 288 8.48 -9.88 10.38
CA SER A 288 8.32 -9.61 8.94
C SER A 288 6.84 -9.70 8.54
N PHE A 289 6.50 -9.17 7.36
CA PHE A 289 5.15 -9.33 6.80
C PHE A 289 4.75 -10.80 6.69
N ALA A 290 5.66 -11.68 6.25
CA ALA A 290 5.40 -13.10 6.12
C ALA A 290 5.14 -13.77 7.49
N ASP A 291 5.95 -13.43 8.50
CA ASP A 291 5.78 -13.94 9.86
C ASP A 291 4.43 -13.50 10.45
N MET A 292 4.09 -12.21 10.32
CA MET A 292 2.80 -11.68 10.75
C MET A 292 1.64 -12.44 10.10
N VAL A 293 1.69 -12.62 8.77
CA VAL A 293 0.66 -13.37 8.05
C VAL A 293 0.57 -14.81 8.55
N SER A 294 1.69 -15.45 8.90
CA SER A 294 1.70 -16.81 9.44
C SER A 294 0.90 -16.92 10.75
N HIS A 295 0.96 -15.91 11.60
CA HIS A 295 0.26 -15.84 12.88
C HIS A 295 -1.24 -15.53 12.77
N ILE A 296 -1.69 -14.95 11.65
CA ILE A 296 -3.12 -14.73 11.43
C ILE A 296 -3.83 -16.09 11.33
N PRO A 297 -4.82 -16.39 12.17
CA PRO A 297 -5.55 -17.65 12.07
C PRO A 297 -6.36 -17.70 10.78
N HIS A 298 -6.59 -18.90 10.26
CA HIS A 298 -7.57 -19.06 9.19
C HIS A 298 -8.96 -18.74 9.76
N LEU A 299 -9.50 -17.59 9.37
CA LEU A 299 -10.90 -17.24 9.57
C LEU A 299 -11.75 -18.07 8.61
N ARG A 300 -11.76 -19.40 8.78
CA ARG A 300 -12.68 -20.26 8.02
C ARG A 300 -14.10 -19.87 8.42
N THR A 301 -14.75 -19.13 7.54
CA THR A 301 -16.19 -19.23 7.43
C THR A 301 -16.46 -20.64 6.94
N ALA A 302 -16.91 -21.52 7.83
CA ALA A 302 -17.46 -22.79 7.39
C ALA A 302 -18.54 -22.48 6.36
N SER A 303 -18.47 -23.12 5.18
CA SER A 303 -19.54 -23.05 4.19
C SER A 303 -20.87 -23.47 4.83
N PRO A 304 -22.05 -23.09 4.30
CA PRO A 304 -23.33 -23.57 4.81
C PRO A 304 -23.38 -25.10 4.97
N ALA A 305 -22.74 -25.84 4.06
CA ALA A 305 -22.59 -27.29 4.12
C ALA A 305 -21.71 -27.75 5.29
N GLU A 306 -20.58 -27.07 5.55
CA GLU A 306 -19.72 -27.36 6.70
C GLU A 306 -20.36 -26.94 8.03
N GLN A 307 -21.14 -25.85 8.06
CA GLN A 307 -21.91 -25.45 9.24
C GLN A 307 -22.98 -26.49 9.58
N LEU A 308 -23.70 -26.98 8.56
CA LEU A 308 -24.68 -28.06 8.70
C LEU A 308 -24.01 -29.36 9.17
N ALA A 309 -22.88 -29.75 8.55
CA ALA A 309 -22.13 -30.94 8.96
C ALA A 309 -21.62 -30.84 10.41
N ASN A 310 -21.16 -29.65 10.83
CA ASN A 310 -20.73 -29.40 12.20
C ASN A 310 -21.89 -29.39 13.20
N ALA A 311 -23.07 -28.86 12.82
CA ALA A 311 -24.29 -28.93 13.62
C ALA A 311 -24.77 -30.37 13.80
N VAL A 312 -24.77 -31.18 12.73
CA VAL A 312 -25.13 -32.60 12.77
C VAL A 312 -24.14 -33.41 13.62
N ARG A 313 -22.83 -33.13 13.54
CA ARG A 313 -21.81 -33.77 14.40
C ARG A 313 -22.00 -33.43 15.89
N ARG A 314 -22.38 -32.19 16.22
CA ARG A 314 -22.68 -31.80 17.61
C ARG A 314 -23.92 -32.50 18.18
N ILE A 315 -24.94 -32.75 17.35
CA ILE A 315 -26.13 -33.49 17.77
C ILE A 315 -25.82 -34.99 17.97
N LYS A 316 -24.97 -35.58 17.13
CA LYS A 316 -24.60 -37.00 17.23
C LYS A 316 -23.57 -37.33 18.31
N GLY A 317 -22.80 -36.36 18.79
CA GLY A 317 -21.83 -36.54 19.88
C GLY A 317 -22.37 -36.27 21.28
N GLY A 318 -23.66 -35.95 21.41
CA GLY A 318 -24.34 -35.65 22.67
C GLY A 318 -25.39 -36.69 23.10
N ALA A 319 -25.32 -37.91 22.56
CA ALA A 319 -26.15 -39.05 22.93
C ALA A 319 -25.27 -40.22 23.39
#